data_AF-A0A023G459-F1
#
_entry.id   AF-A0A023G459-F1
#
_cell.length_a   1.000
_cell.length_b   1.000
_cell.length_c   1.000
_cell.angle_alpha   90.00
_cell.angle_beta   90.00
_cell.angle_gamma   90.00
#
_symmetry.space_group_name_H-M   'P 1'
#
loop_
_entity.id
_entity.type
_entity.pdbx_description
1 polymer ?
#
loop_
_entity_poly.entity_id
_entity_poly.type
_entity_poly.pdbx_seq_one_letter_code
_entity_poly.pdbx_strand_id
1 'polypeptide(L)'
;MAAGALLRLAVATALAVALTSASGAVRRQWGVPDASVVVGRLFNYSIPADAFQGHISRLEVVEAGEDKLPSWLSLVHEGDSPTRLVGVPLQSDVDRHYLAVKADRRCPTC
;
A
#
# COMPACT_ATOMS: atom_id res chain seq x y z
N MET A 1 58.51 29.97 -15.93
CA MET A 1 57.32 29.39 -16.60
C MET A 1 57.50 27.88 -16.57
N ALA A 2 56.82 27.17 -15.67
CA ALA A 2 56.95 25.71 -15.55
C ALA A 2 55.61 25.09 -15.18
N ALA A 3 55.17 24.20 -16.08
CA ALA A 3 54.22 23.10 -16.02
C ALA A 3 53.18 23.06 -14.89
N GLY A 4 51.92 23.12 -15.30
CA GLY A 4 50.76 22.82 -14.48
C GLY A 4 50.66 21.35 -14.06
N ALA A 5 49.99 21.14 -12.94
CA ALA A 5 49.49 19.85 -12.52
C ALA A 5 48.03 20.06 -12.08
N LEU A 6 47.09 19.71 -12.95
CA LEU A 6 45.67 19.61 -12.59
C LEU A 6 45.41 18.18 -12.12
N LEU A 7 45.32 18.00 -10.81
CA LEU A 7 45.00 16.73 -10.18
C LEU A 7 43.50 16.45 -10.38
N ARG A 8 43.17 15.61 -11.36
CA ARG A 8 41.81 15.10 -11.56
C ARG A 8 41.53 14.00 -10.53
N LEU A 9 40.88 14.36 -9.41
CA LEU A 9 40.27 13.36 -8.53
C LEU A 9 38.97 12.87 -9.18
N ALA A 10 39.01 11.65 -9.73
CA ALA A 10 37.81 10.91 -10.06
C ALA A 10 37.15 10.46 -8.75
N VAL A 11 36.01 11.04 -8.39
CA VAL A 11 35.15 10.51 -7.32
C VAL A 11 34.51 9.25 -7.89
N ALA A 12 35.05 8.09 -7.54
CA ALA A 12 34.44 6.82 -7.85
C ALA A 12 33.14 6.69 -7.04
N THR A 13 32.01 6.89 -7.69
CA THR A 13 30.69 6.56 -7.15
C THR A 13 30.58 5.04 -7.03
N ALA A 14 30.95 4.49 -5.88
CA ALA A 14 30.63 3.12 -5.53
C ALA A 14 29.15 3.04 -5.15
N LEU A 15 28.29 2.89 -6.16
CA LEU A 15 26.89 2.53 -5.93
C LEU A 15 26.84 1.03 -5.60
N ALA A 16 27.11 0.70 -4.33
CA ALA A 16 26.81 -0.63 -3.82
C ALA A 16 25.28 -0.74 -3.63
N VAL A 17 24.57 -1.11 -4.70
CA VAL A 17 23.19 -1.60 -4.57
C VAL A 17 23.29 -2.95 -3.85
N ALA A 18 23.13 -2.92 -2.53
CA ALA A 18 22.84 -4.12 -1.78
C ALA A 18 21.51 -4.68 -2.32
N LEU A 19 21.58 -5.74 -3.12
CA LEU A 19 20.45 -6.61 -3.40
C LEU A 19 20.06 -7.27 -2.07
N THR A 20 19.35 -6.53 -1.21
CA THR A 20 18.68 -7.11 -0.06
C THR A 20 17.66 -8.07 -0.64
N SER A 21 17.97 -9.35 -0.50
CA SER A 21 17.08 -10.44 -0.85
C SER A 21 15.70 -10.11 -0.29
N ALA A 22 14.75 -9.86 -1.19
CA ALA A 22 13.35 -9.71 -0.85
C ALA A 22 12.88 -11.06 -0.30
N SER A 23 13.11 -11.26 0.99
CA SER A 23 12.56 -12.37 1.75
C SER A 23 11.05 -12.23 1.59
N GLY A 24 10.45 -13.13 0.81
CA GLY A 24 9.16 -12.90 0.19
C GLY A 24 8.02 -12.57 1.16
N ALA A 25 8.19 -12.75 2.47
CA ALA A 25 7.22 -12.42 3.51
C ALA A 25 6.50 -11.09 3.28
N VAL A 26 5.16 -11.12 3.37
CA VAL A 26 4.34 -9.92 3.27
C VAL A 26 4.63 -9.04 4.48
N ARG A 27 5.07 -7.79 4.26
CA ARG A 27 5.34 -6.81 5.32
C ARG A 27 4.58 -5.51 5.07
N ARG A 28 4.13 -4.85 6.12
CA ARG A 28 3.52 -3.51 6.01
C ARG A 28 4.61 -2.48 5.70
N GLN A 29 4.47 -1.71 4.62
CA GLN A 29 5.40 -0.61 4.31
C GLN A 29 4.96 0.69 4.98
N TRP A 30 4.10 1.44 4.31
CA TRP A 30 3.60 2.75 4.74
C TRP A 30 2.24 2.65 5.45
N GLY A 31 1.57 1.50 5.33
CA GLY A 31 0.19 1.34 5.79
C GLY A 31 -0.78 2.09 4.88
N VAL A 32 -2.06 2.08 5.25
CA VAL A 32 -3.11 2.83 4.56
C VAL A 32 -3.36 4.11 5.36
N PRO A 33 -3.18 5.31 4.79
CA PRO A 33 -3.47 6.56 5.48
C PRO A 33 -4.97 6.68 5.80
N ASP A 34 -5.27 7.39 6.90
CA ASP A 34 -6.64 7.71 7.26
C ASP A 34 -7.28 8.61 6.20
N ALA A 35 -8.55 8.35 5.87
CA ALA A 35 -9.31 9.14 4.91
C ALA A 35 -10.54 9.74 5.60
N SER A 36 -10.72 11.05 5.48
CA SER A 36 -11.95 11.74 5.88
C SER A 36 -12.93 11.81 4.70
N VAL A 37 -14.17 11.40 4.92
CA VAL A 37 -15.22 11.41 3.89
C VAL A 37 -16.33 12.37 4.25
N VAL A 38 -17.03 12.88 3.24
CA VAL A 38 -18.20 13.76 3.42
C VAL A 38 -19.45 12.95 3.11
N VAL A 39 -20.44 13.01 4.00
CA VAL A 39 -21.76 12.38 3.82
C VAL A 39 -22.36 12.75 2.47
N GLY A 40 -22.90 11.75 1.76
CA GLY A 40 -23.54 11.93 0.46
C GLY A 40 -22.58 12.18 -0.71
N ARG A 41 -21.26 12.09 -0.52
CA ARG A 41 -20.28 12.11 -1.63
C ARG A 41 -19.75 10.73 -1.92
N LEU A 42 -19.49 10.46 -3.20
CA LEU A 42 -18.81 9.25 -3.62
C LEU A 42 -17.40 9.21 -3.00
N PHE A 43 -17.19 8.23 -2.14
CA PHE A 43 -15.88 7.81 -1.70
C PHE A 43 -15.32 6.80 -2.70
N ASN A 44 -14.18 7.12 -3.29
CA ASN A 44 -13.44 6.22 -4.17
C ASN A 44 -11.97 6.29 -3.78
N TYR A 45 -11.50 5.25 -3.10
CA TYR A 45 -10.15 5.16 -2.59
C TYR A 45 -9.46 3.93 -3.14
N SER A 46 -8.34 4.13 -3.81
CA SER A 46 -7.51 3.02 -4.30
C SER A 46 -6.49 2.66 -3.23
N ILE A 47 -6.53 1.43 -2.73
CA ILE A 47 -5.51 0.94 -1.80
C ILE A 47 -4.23 0.78 -2.61
N PRO A 48 -3.17 1.56 -2.33
CA PRO A 48 -2.00 1.54 -3.17
C PRO A 48 -1.22 0.24 -2.90
N ALA A 49 -0.71 -0.39 -3.95
CA ALA A 49 -0.06 -1.70 -3.85
C ALA A 49 1.25 -1.67 -3.04
N ASP A 50 1.83 -0.48 -2.89
CA ASP A 50 3.00 -0.21 -2.04
C ASP A 50 2.67 -0.18 -0.54
N ALA A 51 1.39 -0.22 -0.13
CA ALA A 51 1.01 -0.36 1.28
C ALA A 51 1.61 -1.63 1.91
N PHE A 52 1.84 -2.65 1.09
CA PHE A 52 2.43 -3.93 1.45
C PHE A 52 3.67 -4.21 0.60
N GLN A 53 4.67 -4.86 1.19
CA GLN A 53 5.90 -5.32 0.55
C GLN A 53 5.78 -6.84 0.42
N GLY A 54 6.04 -7.42 -0.76
CA GLY A 54 5.99 -8.86 -0.99
C GLY A 54 4.94 -9.29 -2.02
N HIS A 55 4.90 -10.59 -2.33
CA HIS A 55 3.92 -11.14 -3.27
C HIS A 55 2.58 -11.35 -2.56
N ILE A 56 1.54 -10.62 -2.97
CA ILE A 56 0.22 -10.68 -2.35
C ILE A 56 -0.72 -11.38 -3.33
N SER A 57 -1.44 -12.39 -2.85
CA SER A 57 -2.36 -13.17 -3.71
C SER A 57 -3.81 -12.76 -3.52
N ARG A 58 -4.15 -12.22 -2.35
CA ARG A 58 -5.51 -11.78 -2.03
C ARG A 58 -5.42 -10.61 -1.04
N LEU A 59 -6.20 -9.56 -1.29
CA LEU A 59 -6.50 -8.52 -0.30
C LEU A 59 -7.91 -8.74 0.23
N GLU A 60 -8.04 -8.67 1.55
CA GLU A 60 -9.32 -8.63 2.25
C GLU A 60 -9.36 -7.36 3.08
N VAL A 61 -10.51 -6.71 3.11
CA VAL A 61 -10.73 -5.52 3.94
C VAL A 61 -11.95 -5.80 4.80
N VAL A 62 -11.84 -5.55 6.09
CA VAL A 62 -12.91 -5.73 7.07
C VAL A 62 -12.91 -4.55 8.03
N GLU A 63 -14.02 -4.30 8.71
CA GLU A 63 -14.04 -3.34 9.81
C GLU A 63 -13.30 -3.91 11.04
N ALA A 64 -12.56 -3.06 11.75
CA ALA A 64 -11.72 -3.48 12.86
C ALA A 64 -12.60 -3.91 14.04
N GLY A 65 -12.62 -5.21 14.30
CA GLY A 65 -13.48 -5.82 15.33
C GLY A 65 -14.71 -6.53 14.76
N GLU A 66 -14.95 -6.42 13.46
CA GLU A 66 -15.99 -7.17 12.76
C GLU A 66 -15.41 -8.02 11.61
N ASP A 67 -16.23 -8.94 11.09
CA ASP A 67 -15.87 -9.80 9.96
C ASP A 67 -16.39 -9.25 8.61
N LYS A 68 -17.01 -8.06 8.62
CA LYS A 68 -17.66 -7.46 7.45
C LYS A 68 -17.21 -6.02 7.25
N LEU A 69 -17.38 -5.55 6.02
CA LEU A 69 -17.24 -4.12 5.69
C LEU A 69 -18.52 -3.36 6.08
N PRO A 70 -18.41 -2.05 6.35
CA PRO A 70 -19.57 -1.19 6.53
C PRO A 70 -20.51 -1.28 5.31
N SER A 71 -21.81 -1.19 5.54
CA SER A 71 -22.83 -1.35 4.48
C SER A 71 -22.72 -0.32 3.34
N TRP A 72 -22.21 0.87 3.65
CA TRP A 72 -21.99 1.94 2.69
C TRP A 72 -20.74 1.75 1.82
N LEU A 73 -19.88 0.79 2.16
CA LEU A 73 -18.54 0.62 1.60
C LEU A 73 -18.40 -0.76 0.94
N SER A 74 -18.05 -0.75 -0.35
CA SER A 74 -17.86 -1.94 -1.16
C SER A 74 -16.42 -2.06 -1.62
N LEU A 75 -15.91 -3.29 -1.56
CA LEU A 75 -14.59 -3.64 -2.09
C LEU A 75 -14.72 -4.05 -3.56
N VAL A 76 -14.06 -3.33 -4.45
CA VAL A 76 -14.00 -3.65 -5.88
C VAL A 76 -12.60 -4.14 -6.20
N HIS A 77 -12.51 -5.39 -6.65
CA HIS A 77 -11.26 -6.03 -7.04
C HIS A 77 -11.22 -6.20 -8.56
N GLU A 78 -10.39 -5.42 -9.25
CA GLU A 78 -10.23 -5.48 -10.71
C GLU A 78 -8.98 -6.32 -11.10
N GLY A 79 -8.98 -7.61 -10.75
CA GLY A 79 -7.93 -8.56 -11.13
C GLY A 79 -6.53 -8.13 -10.66
N ASP A 80 -5.63 -7.82 -11.60
CA ASP A 80 -4.27 -7.33 -11.32
C ASP A 80 -4.22 -5.87 -10.85
N SER A 81 -5.34 -5.14 -10.87
CA SER A 81 -5.39 -3.76 -10.42
C SER A 81 -5.46 -3.66 -8.88
N PRO A 82 -4.92 -2.57 -8.29
CA PRO A 82 -5.05 -2.33 -6.86
C PRO A 82 -6.53 -2.33 -6.45
N THR A 83 -6.80 -2.96 -5.31
CA THR A 83 -8.16 -3.08 -4.78
C THR A 83 -8.70 -1.69 -4.42
N ARG A 84 -9.92 -1.38 -4.86
CA ARG A 84 -10.57 -0.10 -4.62
C ARG A 84 -11.68 -0.24 -3.59
N LEU A 85 -11.77 0.76 -2.73
CA LEU A 85 -12.82 0.96 -1.75
C LEU A 85 -13.76 2.02 -2.31
N VAL A 86 -15.00 1.63 -2.58
CA VAL A 86 -16.00 2.48 -3.23
C VAL A 86 -17.27 2.49 -2.42
N GLY A 87 -17.84 3.66 -2.16
CA GLY A 87 -19.00 3.76 -1.28
C GLY A 87 -19.56 5.16 -1.19
N VAL A 88 -20.74 5.30 -0.58
CA VAL A 88 -21.34 6.60 -0.28
C VAL A 88 -21.78 6.61 1.18
N PRO A 89 -21.10 7.34 2.07
CA PRO A 89 -21.47 7.40 3.48
C PRO A 89 -22.82 8.09 3.67
N LEU A 90 -23.68 7.52 4.50
CA LEU A 90 -24.97 8.08 4.88
C LEU A 90 -24.86 8.89 6.19
N GLN A 91 -25.92 9.60 6.55
CA GLN A 91 -25.99 10.33 7.82
C GLN A 91 -25.83 9.40 9.04
N SER A 92 -26.16 8.10 8.89
CA SER A 92 -25.98 7.07 9.91
C SER A 92 -24.51 6.64 10.11
N ASP A 93 -23.63 6.98 9.16
CA ASP A 93 -22.23 6.51 9.11
C ASP A 93 -21.23 7.65 9.42
N VAL A 94 -21.67 8.68 10.14
CA VAL A 94 -20.86 9.86 10.50
C VAL A 94 -19.78 9.52 11.54
N ASP A 95 -19.89 8.37 12.17
CA ASP A 95 -18.94 7.89 13.17
C ASP A 95 -17.62 7.38 12.55
N ARG A 96 -16.62 7.15 13.42
CA ARG A 96 -15.30 6.68 12.99
C ARG A 96 -15.36 5.18 12.69
N HIS A 97 -15.19 4.84 11.41
CA HIS A 97 -15.01 3.46 10.97
C HIS A 97 -13.53 3.12 10.90
N TYR A 98 -13.08 2.17 11.72
CA TYR A 98 -11.72 1.65 11.65
C TYR A 98 -11.70 0.49 10.67
N LEU A 99 -10.88 0.56 9.62
CA LEU A 99 -10.77 -0.51 8.63
C LEU A 99 -9.46 -1.27 8.82
N ALA A 100 -9.55 -2.61 8.82
CA ALA A 100 -8.42 -3.52 8.83
C ALA A 100 -8.22 -4.11 7.44
N VAL A 101 -7.08 -3.82 6.81
CA VAL A 101 -6.67 -4.43 5.54
C VAL A 101 -5.76 -5.62 5.81
N LYS A 102 -6.21 -6.81 5.41
CA LYS A 102 -5.48 -8.06 5.51
C LYS A 102 -4.96 -8.45 4.12
N ALA A 103 -3.66 -8.66 4.02
CA ALA A 103 -3.03 -9.17 2.82
C ALA A 103 -2.68 -10.64 3.06
N ASP A 104 -3.30 -11.53 2.28
CA ASP A 104 -3.01 -12.95 2.29
C ASP A 104 -2.08 -13.32 1.13
N ARG A 105 -1.08 -14.12 1.45
CA ARG A 105 -0.23 -14.77 0.46
C ARG A 105 -0.70 -16.21 0.35
N ARG A 106 -1.14 -16.61 -0.85
CA ARG A 106 -1.22 -18.04 -1.14
C ARG A 106 0.20 -18.59 -1.17
N CYS A 107 0.48 -19.57 -0.33
CA CYS A 107 1.70 -20.35 -0.46
C CYS A 107 1.56 -21.23 -1.72
N PRO A 108 2.43 -21.09 -2.73
CA PRO A 108 2.29 -21.85 -3.98
C PRO A 108 2.71 -23.33 -3.86
N THR A 109 3.23 -23.79 -2.71
CA THR A 109 3.80 -25.15 -2.53
C THR A 109 3.45 -25.82 -1.19
N CYS A 110 2.30 -25.48 -0.59
CA CYS A 110 1.75 -26.30 0.51
C CYS A 110 1.10 -27.57 -0.03
#